data_AF-A0A5E4IQ29-F1
#
_entry.id   AF-A0A5E4IQ29-F1
#
_cell.length_a   1.000
_cell.length_b   1.000
_cell.length_c   1.000
_cell.angle_alpha   90.00
_cell.angle_beta   90.00
_cell.angle_gamma   90.00
#
_symmetry.space_group_name_H-M   'P 1'
#
loop_
_entity.id
_entity.type
_entity.pdbx_description
1 polymer ?
#
loop_
_entity_poly.entity_id
_entity_poly.type
_entity_poly.pdbx_seq_one_letter_code
_entity_poly.pdbx_strand_id
1 'polypeptide(L)'
;MIRINDRGQSLNKNESHMWDEVKNMPFTKVDNKGRVVLPSELRSKLAISPGDEFIVDELGPGAIVLKKVDLRAMIEDIIEKAKSVDLDQLEAEIEEEANRLARQKYKILD
;
A
#
# COMPACT_ATOMS: atom_id res chain seq x y z
N MET A 1 -28.45 25.32 8.24
CA MET A 1 -27.36 26.34 8.21
C MET A 1 -26.70 26.25 6.84
N ILE A 2 -26.74 27.33 6.04
CA ILE A 2 -26.13 27.35 4.70
C ILE A 2 -24.61 27.51 4.87
N ARG A 3 -23.81 26.65 4.24
CA ARG A 3 -22.34 26.77 4.28
C ARG A 3 -21.84 27.51 3.06
N ILE A 4 -20.89 28.42 3.28
CA ILE A 4 -20.35 29.33 2.28
C ILE A 4 -18.84 29.10 2.18
N ASN A 5 -18.29 29.03 0.96
CA ASN A 5 -16.85 28.92 0.73
C ASN A 5 -16.14 30.29 0.85
N ASP A 6 -14.80 30.30 0.78
CA ASP A 6 -13.96 31.50 0.90
C ASP A 6 -14.23 32.56 -0.21
N ARG A 7 -15.00 32.18 -1.23
CA ARG A 7 -15.45 33.04 -2.35
C ARG A 7 -16.88 33.56 -2.16
N GLY A 8 -17.50 33.34 -0.99
CA GLY A 8 -18.86 33.82 -0.71
C GLY A 8 -19.97 32.99 -1.38
N GLN A 9 -19.67 31.82 -1.94
CA GLN A 9 -20.65 30.98 -2.65
C GLN A 9 -21.23 29.88 -1.75
N SER A 10 -22.54 29.65 -1.86
CA SER A 10 -23.23 28.55 -1.17
C SER A 10 -22.72 27.21 -1.70
N LEU A 11 -22.27 26.35 -0.78
CA LEU A 11 -21.86 24.99 -1.09
C LEU A 11 -23.08 24.12 -1.37
N ASN A 12 -22.95 23.19 -2.34
CA ASN A 12 -23.97 22.19 -2.60
C ASN A 12 -23.91 21.03 -1.57
N LYS A 13 -24.88 20.11 -1.62
CA LYS A 13 -25.00 19.00 -0.66
C LYS A 13 -23.78 18.05 -0.67
N ASN A 14 -23.22 17.76 -1.85
CA ASN A 14 -22.05 16.89 -1.99
C ASN A 14 -20.78 17.57 -1.49
N GLU A 15 -20.60 18.85 -1.83
CA GLU A 15 -19.48 19.65 -1.33
C GLU A 15 -19.56 19.77 0.19
N SER A 16 -20.74 20.10 0.75
CA SER A 16 -20.93 20.20 2.19
C SER A 16 -20.60 18.88 2.91
N HIS A 17 -20.96 17.73 2.34
CA HIS A 17 -20.64 16.42 2.88
C HIS A 17 -19.13 16.13 2.85
N MET A 18 -18.46 16.46 1.74
CA MET A 18 -17.00 16.35 1.63
C MET A 18 -16.28 17.22 2.66
N TRP A 19 -16.77 18.44 2.92
CA TRP A 19 -16.23 19.31 3.97
C TRP A 19 -16.49 18.77 5.38
N ASP A 20 -17.61 18.09 5.63
CA ASP A 20 -17.85 17.38 6.90
C ASP A 20 -16.86 16.23 7.11
N GLU A 21 -16.56 15.50 6.04
CA GLU A 21 -15.63 14.37 6.03
C GLU A 21 -14.19 14.84 6.25
N VAL A 22 -13.77 15.92 5.58
CA VAL A 22 -12.45 16.55 5.75
C VAL A 22 -12.29 17.19 7.14
N LYS A 23 -13.36 17.76 7.70
CA LYS A 23 -13.32 18.38 9.04
C LYS A 23 -13.06 17.36 10.16
N ASN A 24 -13.41 16.10 9.92
CA ASN A 24 -13.17 14.98 10.83
C ASN A 24 -11.84 14.25 10.56
N MET A 25 -11.08 14.65 9.52
CA MET A 25 -9.73 14.11 9.33
C MET A 25 -8.74 14.85 10.24
N PRO A 26 -7.99 14.13 11.08
CA PRO A 26 -6.98 14.75 11.90
C PRO A 26 -5.83 15.27 11.02
N PHE A 27 -5.56 16.58 11.09
CA PHE A 27 -4.44 17.20 10.40
C PHE A 27 -3.20 17.20 11.29
N THR A 28 -2.06 16.81 10.72
CA THR A 28 -0.76 16.80 11.42
C THR A 28 0.28 17.48 10.54
N LYS A 29 1.24 18.16 11.16
CA LYS A 29 2.29 18.89 10.46
C LYS A 29 3.59 18.10 10.51
N VAL A 30 4.33 18.13 9.41
CA VAL A 30 5.72 17.69 9.37
C VAL A 30 6.55 18.61 10.27
N ASP A 31 7.36 18.03 11.14
CA ASP A 31 8.31 18.79 11.95
C ASP A 31 9.63 19.10 11.21
N ASN A 32 10.56 19.79 11.87
CA ASN A 32 11.85 20.17 11.30
C ASN A 32 12.78 18.98 10.99
N LYS A 33 12.43 17.77 11.42
CA LYS A 33 13.17 16.53 11.12
C LYS A 33 12.46 15.67 10.08
N GLY A 34 11.39 16.18 9.45
CA GLY A 34 10.62 15.42 8.45
C GLY A 34 9.65 14.41 9.06
N ARG A 35 9.39 14.44 10.38
CA ARG A 35 8.54 13.46 11.05
C ARG A 35 7.09 13.90 11.03
N VAL A 36 6.19 12.95 10.82
CA VAL A 36 4.74 13.14 10.95
C VAL A 36 4.27 12.42 12.21
N VAL A 37 3.65 13.15 13.12
CA VAL A 37 3.06 12.53 14.32
C VAL A 37 1.71 11.94 13.94
N LEU A 38 1.57 10.62 14.08
CA LEU A 38 0.29 9.94 13.92
C LEU A 38 -0.67 10.35 15.05
N PRO A 39 -1.86 10.87 14.71
CA PRO A 39 -2.89 11.23 15.69
C PRO A 39 -3.22 10.07 16.64
N SER A 40 -3.54 10.40 17.90
CA SER A 40 -3.85 9.41 18.96
C SER A 40 -4.94 8.44 18.53
N GLU A 41 -5.99 8.95 17.89
CA GLU A 41 -7.16 8.20 17.48
C GLU A 41 -6.78 7.14 16.43
N LEU A 42 -5.90 7.52 15.49
CA LEU A 42 -5.40 6.61 14.46
C LEU A 42 -4.50 5.53 15.07
N ARG A 43 -3.61 5.91 16.01
CA ARG A 43 -2.76 4.96 16.72
C ARG A 43 -3.57 3.94 17.52
N SER A 44 -4.60 4.39 18.25
CA SER A 44 -5.49 3.51 19.00
C SER A 44 -6.29 2.58 18.09
N LYS A 45 -6.85 3.10 16.99
CA LYS A 45 -7.62 2.30 16.03
C LYS A 45 -6.80 1.20 15.36
N LEU A 46 -5.54 1.47 15.07
CA LEU A 46 -4.62 0.54 14.39
C LEU A 46 -3.70 -0.22 15.35
N ALA A 47 -3.93 -0.10 16.67
CA ALA A 47 -3.10 -0.70 17.72
C ALA A 47 -1.59 -0.46 17.50
N ILE A 48 -1.23 0.78 17.20
CA ILE A 48 0.15 1.20 16.93
C ILE A 48 0.85 1.54 18.24
N SER A 49 1.89 0.78 18.55
CA SER A 49 2.73 0.97 19.73
C SER A 49 4.09 1.58 19.36
N PRO A 50 4.77 2.27 20.30
CA PRO A 50 6.14 2.69 20.08
C PRO A 50 7.03 1.48 19.72
N GLY A 51 7.79 1.59 18.63
CA GLY A 51 8.64 0.51 18.12
C GLY A 51 8.01 -0.34 17.01
N ASP A 52 6.71 -0.20 16.74
CA ASP A 52 6.09 -0.85 15.58
C ASP A 52 6.72 -0.35 14.27
N GLU A 53 6.98 -1.28 13.36
CA GLU A 53 7.60 -1.02 12.07
C GLU A 53 6.55 -0.86 10.96
N PHE A 54 6.84 0.01 10.00
CA PHE A 54 5.98 0.30 8.86
C PHE A 54 6.79 0.30 7.56
N ILE A 55 6.23 -0.30 6.51
CA ILE A 55 6.64 -0.01 5.14
C ILE A 55 6.02 1.33 4.74
N VAL A 56 6.84 2.21 4.16
CA VAL A 56 6.44 3.50 3.62
C VAL A 56 6.67 3.50 2.12
N ASP A 57 5.63 3.78 1.34
CA ASP A 57 5.70 3.83 -0.12
C ASP A 57 4.80 4.93 -0.70
N GLU A 58 4.99 5.28 -1.97
CA GLU A 58 4.15 6.22 -2.72
C GLU A 58 3.01 5.46 -3.41
N LEU A 59 1.75 5.87 -3.17
CA LEU A 59 0.58 5.29 -3.84
C LEU A 59 0.19 6.10 -5.10
N GLY A 60 0.71 7.32 -5.23
CA GLY A 60 0.49 8.23 -6.35
C GLY A 60 0.84 9.68 -5.96
N PRO A 61 0.61 10.64 -6.87
CA PRO A 61 1.00 12.03 -6.65
C PRO A 61 0.42 12.60 -5.35
N GLY A 62 1.30 12.88 -4.39
CA GLY A 62 0.91 13.46 -3.09
C GLY A 62 0.28 12.47 -2.10
N ALA A 63 0.33 11.17 -2.37
CA ALA A 63 -0.22 10.13 -1.50
C ALA A 63 0.88 9.14 -1.05
N ILE A 64 1.06 9.04 0.26
CA ILE A 64 1.91 8.01 0.88
C ILE A 64 1.05 6.94 1.52
N VAL A 65 1.51 5.70 1.50
CA VAL A 65 0.91 4.58 2.22
C VAL A 65 1.84 4.12 3.34
N LEU A 66 1.27 3.87 4.51
CA LEU A 66 1.93 3.29 5.67
C LEU A 66 1.32 1.92 5.93
N LYS A 67 2.08 0.85 5.74
CA LYS A 67 1.64 -0.52 6.01
C LYS A 67 2.39 -1.07 7.20
N LYS A 68 1.67 -1.33 8.30
CA LYS A 68 2.25 -1.98 9.49
C LYS A 68 2.81 -3.35 9.08
N VAL A 69 4.03 -3.64 9.51
CA VAL A 69 4.68 -4.92 9.28
C VAL A 69 4.96 -5.63 10.58
N ASP A 70 4.75 -6.94 10.57
CA ASP A 70 5.32 -7.85 11.55
C ASP A 70 6.46 -8.57 10.84
N LEU A 71 7.68 -8.03 10.98
CA LEU A 71 8.85 -8.55 10.29
C LEU A 71 9.08 -10.02 10.63
N ARG A 72 8.77 -10.43 11.87
CA ARG A 72 8.90 -11.81 12.31
C ARG A 72 7.92 -12.71 11.59
N ALA A 73 6.63 -12.36 11.58
CA ALA A 73 5.63 -13.13 10.87
C ALA A 73 5.91 -13.19 9.36
N MET A 74 6.44 -12.12 8.76
CA MET A 74 6.87 -12.10 7.36
C MET A 74 8.03 -13.05 7.09
N ILE A 75 9.05 -13.07 7.95
CA ILE A 75 10.19 -14.00 7.82
C ILE A 75 9.71 -15.45 7.99
N GLU A 76 8.84 -15.72 8.95
CA GLU A 76 8.27 -17.04 9.18
C GLU A 76 7.46 -17.51 7.94
N ASP A 77 6.64 -16.65 7.34
CA ASP A 77 5.89 -16.94 6.11
C ASP A 77 6.81 -17.20 4.90
N ILE A 78 7.89 -16.42 4.74
CA ILE A 78 8.88 -16.65 3.68
C ILE A 78 9.58 -18.00 3.85
N ILE A 79 10.00 -18.33 5.08
CA ILE A 79 10.64 -19.62 5.39
C ILE A 79 9.68 -20.77 5.08
N GLU A 80 8.42 -20.66 5.48
CA GLU A 80 7.44 -21.71 5.26
C GLU A 80 7.13 -21.91 3.77
N LYS A 81 6.96 -20.82 3.02
CA LYS A 81 6.82 -20.87 1.56
C LYS A 81 8.03 -21.51 0.89
N ALA A 82 9.24 -21.16 1.31
CA ALA A 82 10.48 -21.73 0.77
C ALA A 82 10.57 -23.26 0.97
N LYS A 83 10.04 -23.80 2.09
CA LYS A 83 9.98 -25.26 2.30
C LYS A 83 8.98 -25.96 1.37
N SER A 84 7.94 -25.27 0.94
CA SER A 84 6.88 -25.81 0.09
C SER A 84 7.18 -25.76 -1.42
N VAL A 85 8.30 -25.16 -1.83
CA VAL A 85 8.71 -25.11 -3.23
C VAL A 85 9.37 -26.44 -3.60
N ASP A 86 8.71 -27.20 -4.49
CA ASP A 86 9.30 -28.35 -5.15
C ASP A 86 10.17 -27.86 -6.32
N LEU A 87 11.49 -27.89 -6.12
CA LEU A 87 12.45 -27.42 -7.11
C LEU A 87 12.50 -28.32 -8.35
N ASP A 88 12.22 -29.62 -8.19
CA ASP A 88 12.25 -30.58 -9.30
C ASP A 88 11.05 -30.34 -10.23
N GLN A 89 9.87 -30.08 -9.66
CA GLN A 89 8.69 -29.69 -10.44
C GLN A 89 8.92 -28.35 -11.15
N LEU A 90 9.49 -27.35 -10.46
CA LEU A 90 9.75 -26.04 -11.04
C LEU A 90 10.74 -26.11 -12.21
N GLU A 91 11.77 -26.94 -12.11
CA GLU A 91 12.74 -27.17 -13.19
C GLU A 91 12.09 -27.80 -14.42
N ALA A 92 11.23 -28.81 -14.22
CA ALA A 92 10.48 -29.45 -15.30
C ALA A 92 9.56 -28.46 -16.03
N GLU A 93 8.86 -27.58 -15.30
CA GLU A 93 8.00 -26.54 -15.89
C GLU A 93 8.81 -25.52 -16.70
N ILE A 94 9.99 -25.12 -16.22
CA ILE A 94 10.90 -24.22 -16.93
C ILE A 94 11.42 -24.87 -18.22
N GLU A 95 11.81 -26.14 -18.19
CA GLU A 95 12.26 -26.86 -19.38
C GLU A 95 11.14 -27.02 -20.43
N GLU A 96 9.91 -27.35 -20.01
CA GLU A 96 8.77 -27.42 -20.92
C GLU A 96 8.47 -26.07 -21.58
N GLU A 97 8.49 -24.99 -20.79
CA GLU A 97 8.24 -23.64 -21.27
C GLU A 97 9.34 -23.17 -22.23
N ALA A 98 10.61 -23.43 -21.90
CA ALA A 98 11.75 -23.13 -22.77
C ALA A 98 11.65 -23.89 -24.10
N ASN A 99 11.28 -25.18 -24.04
CA ASN A 99 11.06 -26.00 -25.23
C ASN A 99 9.87 -25.50 -26.07
N ARG A 100 8.78 -25.07 -25.43
CA ARG A 100 7.63 -24.46 -26.11
C ARG A 100 8.01 -23.18 -26.83
N LEU A 101 8.73 -22.28 -26.16
CA LEU A 101 9.24 -21.03 -26.72
C LEU A 101 10.21 -21.27 -27.88
N ALA A 102 11.12 -22.23 -27.74
CA ALA A 102 12.03 -22.62 -28.82
C ALA A 102 11.24 -23.11 -30.04
N ARG A 103 10.27 -24.01 -29.86
CA ARG A 103 9.42 -24.51 -30.96
C ARG A 103 8.62 -23.40 -31.63
N GLN A 104 8.13 -22.41 -30.89
CA GLN A 104 7.44 -21.24 -31.47
C GLN A 104 8.40 -20.36 -32.27
N LYS A 105 9.61 -20.10 -31.77
CA LYS A 105 10.61 -19.29 -32.48
C LYS A 105 11.17 -19.97 -33.73
N TYR A 106 11.43 -21.27 -33.68
CA TYR A 106 12.01 -22.01 -34.81
C TYR A 106 10.99 -22.41 -35.88
N LYS A 107 9.68 -22.47 -35.58
CA LYS A 107 8.62 -22.67 -36.60
C LYS A 107 8.40 -21.48 -37.54
N ILE A 108 8.98 -20.31 -37.26
CA ILE A 108 8.81 -19.08 -38.07
C ILE A 108 9.95 -18.95 -39.11
N LEU A 109 10.86 -19.94 -39.18
CA LEU A 109 12.04 -19.93 -40.06
C LEU A 109 11.92 -20.83 -41.31
N ASP A 110 10.76 -21.43 -41.57
CA ASP A 110 10.43 -22.11 -42.84
C ASP A 110 9.56 -21.23 -43.75
#